data_AF-A0A507ES09-F1
#
_entry.id   AF-A0A507ES09-F1
#
_cell.length_a   1.000
_cell.length_b   1.000
_cell.length_c   1.000
_cell.angle_alpha   90.00
_cell.angle_beta   90.00
_cell.angle_gamma   90.00
#
_symmetry.space_group_name_H-M   'P 1'
#
loop_
_entity.id
_entity.type
_entity.pdbx_description
1 polymer ?
#
loop_
_entity_poly.entity_id
_entity_poly.type
_entity_poly.pdbx_seq_one_letter_code
_entity_poly.pdbx_strand_id
1 'polypeptide(L)'
;MKSTLAKRSEPEGSGEALPKDSYKRLKSIHGDKASSKHHALCNEAACPGCSTGEVEICFVGSSAGGESRAISPTAADLYRMALEERDGVSGEAEPSGLKIKWKGMEAEDKDSEAKRKIIIKLFEMGVEKFASETGIPIKAPEVNGSKLSTTVAPKNGAPNARDLNARLMFASCMLDFGCYLPLSLYIQRSVDLFTECIQILEGAGTAYLSTWGASAAQFGLGRAKMELVRSRYTDLINEDDDHENGNGDSHYVIPQDELALVESAKATLATGLASVKNDAEAYARQCIYAAGLFRDYAAVQRQRPTSKRSSTNLLSTLRTALDYLQQAESASGPSVTSNVRALGLRGACLYYLADHYANGEAESDKKETSQYVTEAEAALKSAVTLWDEMPDKQDEHGTEYLQLWGQTLILLSTIEPDEEEAVQYFETGVSTLKRAYQLDPGNEDLEEQLEMLGAMDGGHGDEDEEASLHGDENGHGQEQEQE
;
A
#
# COMPACT_ATOMS: atom_id res chain seq x y z
N MET A 1 70.62 -27.12 -6.28
CA MET A 1 70.15 -27.94 -7.42
C MET A 1 68.66 -27.71 -7.61
N LYS A 2 68.32 -27.10 -8.76
CA LYS A 2 67.03 -27.02 -9.49
C LYS A 2 65.72 -26.77 -8.70
N SER A 3 65.41 -25.48 -8.65
CA SER A 3 64.07 -24.87 -8.65
C SER A 3 63.29 -25.29 -9.90
N THR A 4 62.00 -25.60 -9.73
CA THR A 4 61.02 -25.74 -10.82
C THR A 4 59.92 -24.71 -10.65
N LEU A 5 60.02 -23.66 -11.48
CA LEU A 5 58.96 -22.72 -11.82
C LEU A 5 57.83 -23.45 -12.57
N ALA A 6 56.59 -23.30 -12.12
CA ALA A 6 55.40 -23.59 -12.91
C ALA A 6 54.85 -22.30 -13.50
N LYS A 7 54.79 -22.25 -14.83
CA LYS A 7 54.38 -21.13 -15.66
C LYS A 7 52.86 -20.90 -15.59
N ARG A 8 52.54 -19.61 -15.52
CA ARG A 8 51.25 -18.97 -15.79
C ARG A 8 50.90 -19.16 -17.27
N SER A 9 49.68 -19.56 -17.58
CA SER A 9 49.08 -19.48 -18.92
C SER A 9 47.65 -18.94 -18.78
N GLU A 10 47.43 -17.77 -19.33
CA GLU A 10 46.11 -17.19 -19.62
C GLU A 10 45.45 -17.98 -20.77
N PRO A 11 44.11 -18.08 -20.81
CA PRO A 11 43.40 -18.20 -22.06
C PRO A 11 42.75 -16.86 -22.43
N GLU A 12 43.13 -16.39 -23.61
CA GLU A 12 42.48 -15.32 -24.36
C GLU A 12 41.02 -15.66 -24.64
N GLY A 13 40.19 -14.60 -24.67
CA GLY A 13 38.75 -14.71 -24.84
C GLY A 13 38.32 -15.04 -26.26
N SER A 14 37.19 -15.74 -26.34
CA SER A 14 36.26 -15.65 -27.45
C SER A 14 34.90 -15.28 -26.86
N GLY A 15 34.53 -14.01 -26.99
CA GLY A 15 33.21 -13.52 -26.62
C GLY A 15 32.17 -14.08 -27.59
N GLU A 16 31.39 -15.06 -27.14
CA GLU A 16 30.11 -15.37 -27.76
C GLU A 16 29.05 -14.45 -27.14
N ALA A 17 28.50 -13.57 -27.98
CA ALA A 17 27.38 -12.74 -27.66
C ALA A 17 26.15 -13.62 -27.39
N LEU A 18 25.63 -13.55 -26.17
CA LEU A 18 24.35 -14.18 -25.82
C LEU A 18 23.20 -13.42 -26.51
N PRO A 19 22.12 -14.13 -26.90
CA PRO A 19 21.06 -13.57 -27.74
C PRO A 19 20.27 -12.47 -27.00
N LYS A 20 20.24 -11.28 -27.59
CA LYS A 20 19.30 -10.21 -27.24
C LYS A 20 17.93 -10.55 -27.82
N ASP A 21 17.21 -11.50 -27.24
CA ASP A 21 15.79 -11.72 -27.53
C ASP A 21 15.15 -12.55 -26.42
N SER A 22 14.57 -11.88 -25.42
CA SER A 22 13.42 -12.37 -24.62
C SER A 22 13.10 -11.45 -23.42
N TYR A 23 12.75 -10.20 -23.71
CA TYR A 23 11.88 -9.44 -22.81
C TYR A 23 10.56 -9.19 -23.56
N LYS A 24 9.53 -9.95 -23.21
CA LYS A 24 8.15 -9.64 -23.59
C LYS A 24 7.78 -8.31 -22.92
N ARG A 25 7.90 -7.22 -23.68
CA ARG A 25 7.14 -5.98 -23.45
C ARG A 25 5.67 -6.36 -23.23
N LEU A 26 5.04 -5.86 -22.17
CA LEU A 26 3.59 -5.76 -22.10
C LEU A 26 3.14 -4.97 -23.33
N LYS A 27 2.59 -5.68 -24.32
CA LYS A 27 1.96 -5.08 -25.49
C LYS A 27 0.68 -4.42 -24.99
N SER A 28 0.68 -3.10 -24.93
CA SER A 28 -0.56 -2.34 -25.09
C SER A 28 -1.15 -2.74 -26.44
N ILE A 29 -2.32 -3.36 -26.43
CA ILE A 29 -3.07 -3.71 -27.62
C ILE A 29 -3.62 -2.40 -28.17
N HIS A 30 -3.00 -1.88 -29.22
CA HIS A 30 -3.65 -1.06 -30.26
C HIS A 30 -2.98 -1.39 -31.59
N GLY A 31 -3.83 -1.67 -32.59
CA GLY A 31 -3.48 -2.30 -33.86
C GLY A 31 -2.56 -1.51 -34.80
N ASP A 32 -2.11 -2.25 -35.82
CA ASP A 32 -1.12 -1.92 -36.84
C ASP A 32 -1.29 -0.56 -37.56
N LYS A 33 -0.19 0.17 -37.71
CA LYS A 33 0.48 0.45 -39.00
C LYS A 33 1.68 1.38 -38.81
N ALA A 34 2.79 1.03 -39.46
CA ALA A 34 4.02 1.82 -39.50
C ALA A 34 3.77 3.22 -40.10
N SER A 35 3.88 4.26 -39.27
CA SER A 35 4.14 5.63 -39.70
C SER A 35 4.99 6.33 -38.62
N SER A 36 5.96 7.14 -39.05
CA SER A 36 7.01 7.69 -38.17
C SER A 36 6.40 8.65 -37.14
N LYS A 37 6.51 8.32 -35.85
CA LYS A 37 5.93 9.11 -34.75
C LYS A 37 6.86 10.25 -34.33
N HIS A 38 6.88 11.33 -35.11
CA HIS A 38 7.36 12.63 -34.62
C HIS A 38 6.16 13.48 -34.18
N HIS A 39 6.35 14.33 -33.18
CA HIS A 39 5.40 15.40 -32.87
C HIS A 39 5.16 16.26 -34.11
N ALA A 40 3.93 16.75 -34.34
CA ALA A 40 3.54 17.50 -35.53
C ALA A 40 4.36 18.80 -35.76
N LEU A 41 5.08 19.26 -34.73
CA LEU A 41 5.96 20.43 -34.79
C LEU A 41 7.46 20.10 -34.82
N CYS A 42 7.84 18.82 -34.83
CA CYS A 42 9.25 18.44 -34.91
C CYS A 42 9.70 18.38 -36.38
N ASN A 43 10.50 19.36 -36.79
CA ASN A 43 11.05 19.47 -38.15
C ASN A 43 12.48 18.90 -38.25
N GLU A 44 13.02 18.28 -37.20
CA GLU A 44 14.38 17.75 -37.20
C GLU A 44 14.41 16.27 -37.63
N ALA A 45 14.93 16.04 -38.84
CA ALA A 45 15.10 14.70 -39.42
C ALA A 45 16.06 13.78 -38.65
N ALA A 46 16.81 14.33 -37.67
CA ALA A 46 17.71 13.61 -36.79
C ALA A 46 17.20 13.51 -35.34
N CYS A 47 15.94 13.93 -35.03
CA CYS A 47 15.36 13.77 -33.69
C CYS A 47 15.31 12.28 -33.34
N PRO A 48 16.08 11.79 -32.35
CA PRO A 48 16.19 10.35 -32.07
C PRO A 48 14.94 9.73 -31.42
N GLY A 49 13.89 10.51 -31.14
CA GLY A 49 12.68 10.00 -30.53
C GLY A 49 11.91 11.09 -29.80
N CYS A 50 11.15 11.89 -30.55
CA CYS A 50 10.12 12.76 -29.99
C CYS A 50 8.77 12.01 -29.97
N SER A 51 8.82 10.73 -29.57
CA SER A 51 7.65 9.96 -29.18
C SER A 51 7.19 10.51 -27.84
N THR A 52 6.11 11.28 -27.86
CA THR A 52 5.35 11.65 -26.66
C THR A 52 5.10 10.40 -25.81
N GLY A 53 5.83 10.25 -24.70
CA GLY A 53 5.60 9.17 -23.73
C GLY A 53 6.83 8.62 -22.99
N GLU A 54 8.06 8.84 -23.46
CA GLU A 54 9.26 8.36 -22.74
C GLU A 54 9.85 9.47 -21.84
N VAL A 55 9.91 9.21 -20.52
CA VAL A 55 10.50 10.13 -19.54
C VAL A 55 12.00 9.83 -19.44
N GLU A 56 12.84 10.79 -19.84
CA GLU A 56 14.30 10.73 -19.66
C GLU A 56 14.70 11.53 -18.42
N ILE A 57 15.29 10.85 -17.42
CA ILE A 57 15.77 11.48 -16.18
C ILE A 57 17.27 11.80 -16.33
N CYS A 58 17.62 13.08 -16.28
CA CYS A 58 19.00 13.57 -16.33
C CYS A 58 19.42 14.16 -14.98
N PHE A 59 20.53 13.67 -14.41
CA PHE A 59 21.09 14.19 -13.17
C PHE A 59 22.21 15.19 -13.45
N VAL A 60 22.01 16.45 -13.04
CA VAL A 60 22.99 17.53 -13.21
C VAL A 60 23.46 18.06 -11.87
N GLY A 61 24.78 18.15 -11.69
CA GLY A 61 25.39 18.81 -10.54
C GLY A 61 25.86 20.20 -10.87
N SER A 62 25.71 21.13 -9.92
CA SER A 62 26.33 22.45 -10.01
C SER A 62 27.74 22.41 -9.45
N SER A 63 28.73 22.59 -10.33
CA SER A 63 30.11 22.81 -9.91
C SER A 63 30.25 24.23 -9.35
N ALA A 64 31.23 24.49 -8.48
CA ALA A 64 31.49 25.83 -7.90
C ALA A 64 31.75 26.95 -8.95
N GLY A 65 31.91 26.60 -10.24
CA GLY A 65 32.04 27.53 -11.37
C GLY A 65 30.79 27.70 -12.24
N GLY A 66 29.63 27.19 -11.85
CA GLY A 66 28.37 27.34 -12.61
C GLY A 66 28.23 26.42 -13.83
N GLU A 67 29.23 25.61 -14.16
CA GLU A 67 29.12 24.58 -15.20
C GLU A 67 28.34 23.36 -14.68
N SER A 68 27.25 23.03 -15.37
CA SER A 68 26.47 21.81 -15.13
C SER A 68 27.26 20.59 -15.62
N ARG A 69 27.58 19.68 -14.71
CA ARG A 69 28.22 18.39 -15.04
C ARG A 69 27.21 17.26 -14.85
N ALA A 70 27.20 16.31 -15.78
CA ALA A 70 26.44 15.06 -15.61
C ALA A 70 27.01 14.29 -14.40
N ILE A 71 26.14 13.93 -13.46
CA ILE A 71 26.47 13.12 -12.29
C ILE A 71 25.79 11.75 -12.45
N SER A 72 26.47 10.67 -12.05
CA SER A 72 25.82 9.37 -11.86
C SER A 72 25.47 9.23 -10.38
N PRO A 73 24.17 9.26 -9.99
CA PRO A 73 23.77 8.98 -8.62
C PRO A 73 24.12 7.54 -8.21
N THR A 74 24.25 7.32 -6.90
CA THR A 74 24.36 5.97 -6.34
C THR A 74 23.01 5.27 -6.31
N ALA A 75 22.98 3.94 -6.11
CA ALA A 75 21.72 3.22 -5.95
C ALA A 75 20.87 3.75 -4.78
N ALA A 76 21.52 4.10 -3.66
CA ALA A 76 20.85 4.68 -2.50
C ALA A 76 20.28 6.09 -2.77
N ASP A 77 20.97 6.90 -3.58
CA ASP A 77 20.46 8.20 -4.00
C ASP A 77 19.20 8.06 -4.86
N LEU A 78 19.22 7.16 -5.84
CA LEU A 78 18.07 6.89 -6.72
C LEU A 78 16.85 6.41 -5.92
N TYR A 79 17.07 5.49 -4.98
CA TYR A 79 16.00 4.98 -4.13
C TYR A 79 15.42 6.09 -3.24
N ARG A 80 16.27 6.91 -2.61
CA ARG A 80 15.80 8.05 -1.81
C ARG A 80 15.01 9.06 -2.65
N MET A 81 15.49 9.41 -3.85
CA MET A 81 14.75 10.29 -4.77
C MET A 81 13.38 9.69 -5.13
N ALA A 82 13.29 8.37 -5.34
CA ALA A 82 12.01 7.71 -5.60
C ALA A 82 11.02 7.85 -4.43
N LEU A 83 11.51 7.74 -3.19
CA LEU A 83 10.69 7.95 -1.99
C LEU A 83 10.27 9.41 -1.83
N GLU A 84 11.19 10.36 -1.99
CA GLU A 84 10.90 11.81 -1.90
C GLU A 84 9.85 12.24 -2.92
N GLU A 85 9.97 11.78 -4.17
CA GLU A 85 9.00 12.03 -5.22
C GLU A 85 7.65 11.37 -4.90
N ARG A 86 7.64 10.11 -4.42
CA ARG A 86 6.41 9.42 -4.02
C ARG A 86 5.68 10.17 -2.90
N ASP A 87 6.41 10.52 -1.85
CA ASP A 87 5.87 11.13 -0.63
C ASP A 87 5.59 12.63 -0.82
N GLY A 88 5.91 13.21 -1.98
CA GLY A 88 5.64 14.61 -2.29
C GLY A 88 6.46 15.61 -1.46
N VAL A 89 7.58 15.16 -0.90
CA VAL A 89 8.46 16.01 -0.10
C VAL A 89 9.23 16.94 -1.05
N SER A 90 8.64 18.09 -1.37
CA SER A 90 9.33 19.13 -2.13
C SER A 90 10.51 19.64 -1.29
N GLY A 91 11.73 19.27 -1.69
CA GLY A 91 12.96 19.55 -0.95
C GLY A 91 13.33 21.04 -0.87
N GLU A 92 12.59 21.84 -0.10
CA GLU A 92 13.02 23.19 0.28
C GLU A 92 14.19 23.16 1.30
N ALA A 93 14.49 22.00 1.87
CA ALA A 93 15.64 21.76 2.74
C ALA A 93 16.63 20.75 2.12
N GLU A 94 17.46 21.17 1.16
CA GLU A 94 18.54 20.32 0.61
C GLU A 94 19.82 20.37 1.46
N PRO A 95 20.44 19.20 1.76
CA PRO A 95 21.88 19.05 1.93
C PRO A 95 22.61 18.59 0.65
N SER A 96 21.92 18.17 -0.42
CA SER A 96 22.51 17.39 -1.53
C SER A 96 22.72 18.10 -2.88
N GLY A 97 22.17 19.30 -3.13
CA GLY A 97 22.50 20.11 -4.32
C GLY A 97 22.15 19.48 -5.68
N LEU A 98 21.23 18.51 -5.73
CA LEU A 98 20.89 17.73 -6.91
C LEU A 98 19.53 18.18 -7.46
N LYS A 99 19.54 18.95 -8.54
CA LYS A 99 18.31 19.41 -9.21
C LYS A 99 17.90 18.46 -10.32
N ILE A 100 16.66 18.00 -10.31
CA ILE A 100 16.07 17.22 -11.40
C ILE A 100 15.47 18.20 -12.41
N LYS A 101 15.86 18.08 -13.69
CA LYS A 101 15.35 18.94 -14.77
C LYS A 101 14.52 18.11 -15.75
N TRP A 102 13.24 18.46 -15.87
CA TRP A 102 12.29 17.81 -16.78
C TRP A 102 12.25 18.51 -18.14
N LYS A 103 12.15 17.75 -19.23
CA LYS A 103 11.86 18.26 -20.57
C LYS A 103 10.56 17.65 -21.10
N GLY A 104 9.52 18.46 -21.32
CA GLY A 104 8.47 18.15 -22.29
C GLY A 104 7.04 17.82 -21.83
N MET A 105 6.47 18.42 -20.77
CA MET A 105 5.03 18.23 -20.44
C MET A 105 4.33 19.56 -20.08
N GLU A 106 3.13 19.78 -20.63
CA GLU A 106 2.19 20.88 -20.29
C GLU A 106 1.13 20.37 -19.28
N ALA A 107 0.82 21.15 -18.24
CA ALA A 107 -0.06 20.87 -17.09
C ALA A 107 -1.56 20.95 -17.48
N GLU A 108 -2.55 20.24 -16.90
CA GLU A 108 -2.90 20.23 -15.47
C GLU A 108 -3.40 18.85 -14.94
N ASP A 109 -3.84 17.90 -15.79
CA ASP A 109 -4.12 16.49 -15.38
C ASP A 109 -2.96 15.52 -15.67
N LYS A 110 -1.97 15.99 -16.43
CA LYS A 110 -0.79 15.21 -16.84
C LYS A 110 0.25 15.08 -15.73
N ASP A 111 0.09 15.81 -14.62
CA ASP A 111 1.10 15.88 -13.57
C ASP A 111 1.16 14.60 -12.73
N SER A 112 0.01 13.98 -12.43
CA SER A 112 -0.06 12.72 -11.68
C SER A 112 0.52 11.54 -12.46
N GLU A 113 0.18 11.39 -13.76
CA GLU A 113 0.74 10.32 -14.59
C GLU A 113 2.24 10.52 -14.86
N ALA A 114 2.69 11.78 -15.04
CA ALA A 114 4.10 12.11 -15.17
C ALA A 114 4.87 11.73 -13.91
N LYS A 115 4.40 12.18 -12.75
CA LYS A 115 4.97 11.90 -11.43
C LYS A 115 5.04 10.38 -11.20
N ARG A 116 3.97 9.64 -11.52
CA ARG A 116 3.98 8.18 -11.46
C ARG A 116 5.06 7.56 -12.34
N LYS A 117 5.17 7.97 -13.61
CA LYS A 117 6.23 7.48 -14.52
C LYS A 117 7.64 7.79 -14.00
N ILE A 118 7.83 8.96 -13.39
CA ILE A 118 9.09 9.37 -12.77
C ILE A 118 9.44 8.44 -11.60
N ILE A 119 8.51 8.23 -10.67
CA ILE A 119 8.71 7.37 -9.50
C ILE A 119 9.07 5.94 -9.94
N ILE A 120 8.31 5.39 -10.90
CA ILE A 120 8.60 4.06 -11.48
C ILE A 120 10.03 4.04 -12.03
N LYS A 121 10.41 5.07 -12.80
CA LYS A 121 11.72 5.08 -13.45
C LYS A 121 12.87 5.20 -12.43
N LEU A 122 12.70 5.99 -11.38
CA LEU A 122 13.68 6.10 -10.30
C LEU A 122 13.85 4.78 -9.54
N PHE A 123 12.76 4.06 -9.26
CA PHE A 123 12.83 2.73 -8.66
C PHE A 123 13.51 1.71 -9.57
N GLU A 124 13.15 1.64 -10.86
CA GLU A 124 13.82 0.76 -11.84
C GLU A 124 15.33 1.00 -11.85
N MET A 125 15.74 2.25 -11.98
CA MET A 125 17.16 2.64 -11.97
C MET A 125 17.83 2.27 -10.64
N GLY A 126 17.15 2.48 -9.51
CA GLY A 126 17.64 2.11 -8.18
C GLY A 126 17.89 0.61 -8.04
N VAL A 127 16.91 -0.22 -8.44
CA VAL A 127 17.00 -1.69 -8.41
C VAL A 127 18.14 -2.19 -9.29
N GLU A 128 18.23 -1.72 -10.54
CA GLU A 128 19.29 -2.11 -11.48
C GLU A 128 20.68 -1.72 -10.95
N LYS A 129 20.77 -0.51 -10.38
CA LYS A 129 22.02 0.00 -9.82
C LYS A 129 22.43 -0.79 -8.56
N PHE A 130 21.50 -1.12 -7.67
CA PHE A 130 21.78 -1.98 -6.51
C PHE A 130 22.26 -3.36 -6.94
N ALA A 131 21.61 -3.97 -7.94
CA ALA A 131 22.02 -5.27 -8.46
C ALA A 131 23.46 -5.22 -9.03
N SER A 132 23.79 -4.14 -9.76
CA SER A 132 25.15 -3.93 -10.29
C SER A 132 26.19 -3.64 -9.20
N GLU A 133 25.86 -2.86 -8.19
CA GLU A 133 26.80 -2.45 -7.12
C GLU A 133 27.05 -3.58 -6.12
N THR A 134 26.02 -4.38 -5.81
CA THR A 134 26.11 -5.48 -4.83
C THR A 134 26.46 -6.82 -5.47
N GLY A 135 26.29 -6.96 -6.79
CA GLY A 135 26.41 -8.23 -7.51
C GLY A 135 25.27 -9.23 -7.21
N ILE A 136 24.19 -8.78 -6.56
CA ILE A 136 23.06 -9.62 -6.19
C ILE A 136 22.01 -9.56 -7.31
N PRO A 137 21.54 -10.71 -7.84
CA PRO A 137 20.57 -10.69 -8.93
C PRO A 137 19.19 -10.22 -8.46
N ILE A 138 18.50 -9.50 -9.34
CA ILE A 138 17.12 -9.03 -9.17
C ILE A 138 16.15 -10.20 -9.05
N LYS A 139 16.32 -11.24 -9.87
CA LYS A 139 15.53 -12.48 -9.77
C LYS A 139 16.22 -13.45 -8.83
N ALA A 140 15.42 -14.17 -8.04
CA ALA A 140 15.93 -15.33 -7.33
C ALA A 140 16.49 -16.34 -8.35
N PRO A 141 17.60 -17.02 -8.05
CA PRO A 141 18.09 -18.09 -8.91
C PRO A 141 17.00 -19.17 -9.02
N GLU A 142 16.61 -19.54 -10.23
CA GLU A 142 15.66 -20.63 -10.46
C GLU A 142 16.20 -21.90 -9.81
N VAL A 143 15.55 -22.34 -8.73
CA VAL A 143 15.93 -23.56 -8.01
C VAL A 143 15.47 -24.74 -8.86
N ASN A 144 16.27 -25.10 -9.87
CA ASN A 144 16.11 -26.35 -10.59
C ASN A 144 16.48 -27.50 -9.65
N GLY A 145 15.47 -27.97 -8.90
CA GLY A 145 15.41 -29.23 -8.17
C GLY A 145 16.74 -29.82 -7.68
N SER A 146 17.33 -29.24 -6.63
CA SER A 146 18.09 -29.94 -5.56
C SER A 146 18.93 -28.92 -4.78
N LYS A 147 18.52 -28.71 -3.51
CA LYS A 147 19.18 -27.90 -2.47
C LYS A 147 19.27 -26.40 -2.79
N LEU A 148 18.82 -25.57 -1.86
CA LEU A 148 19.21 -24.16 -1.80
C LEU A 148 20.74 -24.12 -1.97
N SER A 149 21.20 -23.70 -3.14
CA SER A 149 22.58 -23.36 -3.35
C SER A 149 22.83 -22.20 -2.41
N THR A 150 23.47 -22.52 -1.28
CA THR A 150 23.95 -21.55 -0.31
C THR A 150 24.90 -20.67 -1.10
N THR A 151 24.40 -19.56 -1.62
CA THR A 151 25.17 -18.57 -2.36
C THR A 151 26.23 -18.07 -1.40
N VAL A 152 27.40 -18.68 -1.52
CA VAL A 152 28.69 -18.32 -0.94
C VAL A 152 28.52 -17.73 0.48
N ALA A 153 28.40 -18.60 1.47
CA ALA A 153 28.77 -18.21 2.83
C ALA A 153 30.15 -17.52 2.73
N PRO A 154 30.29 -16.25 3.16
CA PRO A 154 31.56 -15.54 3.04
C PRO A 154 32.62 -16.39 3.73
N LYS A 155 33.62 -16.81 2.97
CA LYS A 155 34.73 -17.62 3.47
C LYS A 155 35.41 -16.86 4.61
N ASN A 156 35.11 -17.24 5.84
CA ASN A 156 35.84 -16.91 7.08
C ASN A 156 36.13 -15.43 7.36
N GLY A 157 35.29 -14.50 6.90
CA GLY A 157 35.35 -13.09 7.27
C GLY A 157 34.03 -12.65 7.87
N ALA A 158 34.07 -11.91 8.98
CA ALA A 158 32.88 -11.23 9.48
C ALA A 158 32.28 -10.38 8.34
N PRO A 159 30.96 -10.40 8.13
CA PRO A 159 30.33 -9.62 7.08
C PRO A 159 30.70 -8.14 7.26
N ASN A 160 31.21 -7.51 6.20
CA ASN A 160 31.50 -6.08 6.20
C ASN A 160 30.18 -5.32 6.40
N ALA A 161 30.11 -4.45 7.41
CA ALA A 161 28.90 -3.68 7.74
C ALA A 161 28.37 -2.87 6.54
N ARG A 162 29.27 -2.41 5.66
CA ARG A 162 28.90 -1.71 4.42
C ARG A 162 28.12 -2.60 3.46
N ASP A 163 28.51 -3.86 3.34
CA ASP A 163 27.89 -4.81 2.41
C ASP A 163 26.50 -5.23 2.93
N LEU A 164 26.35 -5.38 4.26
CA LEU A 164 25.05 -5.64 4.87
C LEU A 164 24.09 -4.45 4.72
N ASN A 165 24.56 -3.22 4.93
CA ASN A 165 23.72 -2.03 4.76
C ASN A 165 23.23 -1.88 3.30
N ALA A 166 24.12 -2.12 2.33
CA ALA A 166 23.73 -2.10 0.91
C ALA A 166 22.68 -3.17 0.58
N ARG A 167 22.80 -4.37 1.17
CA ARG A 167 21.80 -5.45 1.04
C ARG A 167 20.44 -5.08 1.64
N LEU A 168 20.43 -4.47 2.83
CA LEU A 168 19.19 -4.02 3.48
C LEU A 168 18.50 -2.92 2.67
N MET A 169 19.26 -1.96 2.15
CA MET A 169 18.71 -0.93 1.25
C MET A 169 18.18 -1.53 -0.05
N PHE A 170 18.88 -2.51 -0.62
CA PHE A 170 18.40 -3.20 -1.82
C PHE A 170 17.09 -3.96 -1.54
N ALA A 171 17.01 -4.69 -0.42
CA ALA A 171 15.78 -5.37 0.00
C ALA A 171 14.61 -4.39 0.18
N SER A 172 14.87 -3.24 0.80
CA SER A 172 13.85 -2.19 1.02
C SER A 172 13.41 -1.54 -0.30
N CYS A 173 14.34 -1.26 -1.21
CA CYS A 173 14.06 -0.74 -2.54
C CYS A 173 13.20 -1.72 -3.36
N MET A 174 13.51 -3.02 -3.31
CA MET A 174 12.71 -4.07 -3.94
C MET A 174 11.29 -4.14 -3.35
N LEU A 175 11.16 -4.03 -2.04
CA LEU A 175 9.88 -4.04 -1.36
C LEU A 175 9.04 -2.82 -1.73
N ASP A 176 9.58 -1.61 -1.59
CA ASP A 176 8.85 -0.38 -1.89
C ASP A 176 8.45 -0.30 -3.37
N PHE A 177 9.33 -0.72 -4.28
CA PHE A 177 8.98 -0.77 -5.70
C PHE A 177 7.87 -1.79 -5.97
N GLY A 178 7.95 -2.97 -5.36
CA GLY A 178 6.94 -4.02 -5.47
C GLY A 178 5.61 -3.70 -4.78
N CYS A 179 5.59 -2.78 -3.81
CA CYS A 179 4.35 -2.24 -3.25
C CYS A 179 3.79 -1.11 -4.11
N TYR A 180 4.65 -0.26 -4.68
CA TYR A 180 4.24 0.89 -5.50
C TYR A 180 3.66 0.47 -6.85
N LEU A 181 4.32 -0.49 -7.51
CA LEU A 181 3.73 -1.28 -8.58
C LEU A 181 3.51 -2.67 -7.99
N PRO A 182 2.27 -3.17 -7.84
CA PRO A 182 1.94 -4.42 -7.15
C PRO A 182 2.57 -5.62 -7.88
N LEU A 183 3.87 -5.82 -7.67
CA LEU A 183 4.73 -6.76 -8.36
C LEU A 183 5.15 -7.82 -7.33
N SER A 184 4.32 -8.85 -7.19
CA SER A 184 4.51 -9.93 -6.21
C SER A 184 5.90 -10.57 -6.27
N LEU A 185 6.52 -10.66 -7.46
CA LEU A 185 7.90 -11.15 -7.64
C LEU A 185 8.96 -10.27 -6.94
N TYR A 186 8.78 -8.95 -6.92
CA TYR A 186 9.70 -8.02 -6.24
C TYR A 186 9.53 -8.10 -4.73
N ILE A 187 8.28 -8.17 -4.26
CA ILE A 187 7.96 -8.36 -2.84
C ILE A 187 8.55 -9.70 -2.36
N GLN A 188 8.31 -10.80 -3.09
CA GLN A 188 8.88 -12.10 -2.76
C GLN A 188 10.41 -12.07 -2.71
N ARG A 189 11.07 -11.40 -3.67
CA ARG A 189 12.52 -11.26 -3.64
C ARG A 189 12.99 -10.46 -2.42
N SER A 190 12.26 -9.44 -2.00
CA SER A 190 12.59 -8.70 -0.77
C SER A 190 12.53 -9.58 0.48
N VAL A 191 11.57 -10.51 0.57
CA VAL A 191 11.49 -11.52 1.65
C VAL A 191 12.77 -12.37 1.68
N ASP A 192 13.23 -12.83 0.51
CA ASP A 192 14.47 -13.62 0.41
C ASP A 192 15.68 -12.80 0.88
N LEU A 193 15.80 -11.56 0.41
CA LEU A 193 16.93 -10.68 0.75
C LEU A 193 16.98 -10.32 2.23
N PHE A 194 15.84 -10.02 2.86
CA PHE A 194 15.80 -9.78 4.31
C PHE A 194 16.13 -11.05 5.10
N THR A 195 15.67 -12.22 4.63
CA THR A 195 16.03 -13.52 5.23
C THR A 195 17.54 -13.77 5.15
N GLU A 196 18.16 -13.53 3.99
CA GLU A 196 19.62 -13.59 3.81
C GLU A 196 20.34 -12.63 4.79
N CYS A 197 19.85 -11.40 4.95
CA CYS A 197 20.43 -10.42 5.88
C CYS A 197 20.39 -10.90 7.33
N ILE A 198 19.27 -11.48 7.77
CA ILE A 198 19.12 -12.04 9.12
C ILE A 198 20.08 -13.21 9.33
N GLN A 199 20.18 -14.13 8.37
CA GLN A 199 21.12 -15.27 8.45
C GLN A 199 22.58 -14.81 8.56
N ILE A 200 22.96 -13.77 7.81
CA ILE A 200 24.29 -13.16 7.89
C ILE A 200 24.54 -12.58 9.30
N LEU A 201 23.56 -11.89 9.87
CA LEU A 201 23.65 -11.31 11.21
C LEU A 201 23.71 -12.37 12.31
N GLU A 202 22.92 -13.43 12.22
CA GLU A 202 22.95 -14.56 13.15
C GLU A 202 24.31 -15.28 13.11
N GLY A 203 24.86 -15.47 11.91
CA GLY A 203 26.19 -16.07 11.71
C GLY A 203 27.34 -15.22 12.27
N ALA A 204 27.15 -13.90 12.43
CA ALA A 204 28.13 -13.00 13.04
C ALA A 204 28.13 -13.03 14.58
N GLY A 205 27.19 -13.75 15.20
CA GLY A 205 27.10 -13.94 16.65
C GLY A 205 26.12 -13.00 17.36
N THR A 206 25.84 -13.31 18.63
CA THR A 206 24.76 -12.70 19.43
C THR A 206 24.90 -11.20 19.66
N ALA A 207 26.12 -10.65 19.61
CA ALA A 207 26.37 -9.22 19.77
C ALA A 207 25.76 -8.37 18.62
N TYR A 208 25.51 -8.97 17.45
CA TYR A 208 24.92 -8.28 16.31
C TYR A 208 23.39 -8.28 16.31
N LEU A 209 22.74 -9.20 17.04
CA LEU A 209 21.27 -9.30 17.12
C LEU A 209 20.63 -8.14 17.87
N SER A 210 21.38 -7.45 18.74
CA SER A 210 20.94 -6.24 19.44
C SER A 210 21.25 -4.95 18.68
N THR A 211 21.68 -5.02 17.42
CA THR A 211 21.98 -3.83 16.61
C THR A 211 20.73 -3.31 15.90
N TRP A 212 20.74 -2.01 15.58
CA TRP A 212 19.73 -1.39 14.73
C TRP A 212 19.56 -2.11 13.38
N GLY A 213 20.65 -2.63 12.81
CA GLY A 213 20.61 -3.40 11.56
C GLY A 213 19.81 -4.70 11.67
N ALA A 214 19.90 -5.40 12.81
CA ALA A 214 19.09 -6.59 13.06
C ALA A 214 17.61 -6.25 13.24
N SER A 215 17.31 -5.15 13.95
CA SER A 215 15.93 -4.65 14.04
C SER A 215 15.36 -4.32 12.67
N ALA A 216 16.09 -3.54 11.86
CA ALA A 216 15.69 -3.15 10.52
C ALA A 216 15.47 -4.36 9.59
N ALA A 217 16.34 -5.38 9.67
CA ALA A 217 16.19 -6.60 8.88
C ALA A 217 14.94 -7.41 9.27
N GLN A 218 14.71 -7.59 10.58
CA GLN A 218 13.55 -8.30 11.11
C GLN A 218 12.24 -7.59 10.80
N PHE A 219 12.24 -6.26 10.96
CA PHE A 219 11.06 -5.44 10.70
C PHE A 219 10.75 -5.37 9.19
N GLY A 220 11.79 -5.21 8.35
CA GLY A 220 11.68 -5.30 6.90
C GLY A 220 11.16 -6.66 6.42
N LEU A 221 11.62 -7.77 7.01
CA LEU A 221 11.10 -9.10 6.72
C LEU A 221 9.62 -9.23 7.08
N GLY A 222 9.23 -8.76 8.27
CA GLY A 222 7.85 -8.78 8.72
C GLY A 222 6.93 -7.99 7.80
N ARG A 223 7.33 -6.77 7.43
CA ARG A 223 6.64 -5.95 6.43
C ARG A 223 6.52 -6.66 5.09
N ALA A 224 7.62 -7.17 4.53
CA ALA A 224 7.62 -7.84 3.24
C ALA A 224 6.68 -9.05 3.20
N LYS A 225 6.59 -9.81 4.30
CA LYS A 225 5.65 -10.93 4.41
C LYS A 225 4.19 -10.47 4.44
N MET A 226 3.87 -9.42 5.20
CA MET A 226 2.51 -8.86 5.23
C MET A 226 2.09 -8.34 3.86
N GLU A 227 2.97 -7.61 3.18
CA GLU A 227 2.73 -7.09 1.82
C GLU A 227 2.60 -8.21 0.79
N LEU A 228 3.35 -9.30 0.94
CA LEU A 228 3.23 -10.46 0.07
C LEU A 228 1.87 -11.15 0.23
N VAL A 229 1.40 -11.32 1.48
CA VAL A 229 0.05 -11.84 1.73
C VAL A 229 -0.97 -10.90 1.10
N ARG A 230 -0.89 -9.60 1.37
CA ARG A 230 -1.81 -8.59 0.82
C ARG A 230 -1.87 -8.62 -0.71
N SER A 231 -0.71 -8.65 -1.37
CA SER A 231 -0.62 -8.75 -2.84
C SER A 231 -1.30 -10.00 -3.39
N ARG A 232 -1.11 -11.16 -2.75
CA ARG A 232 -1.78 -12.40 -3.16
C ARG A 232 -3.30 -12.32 -3.03
N TYR A 233 -3.80 -11.65 -1.98
CA TYR A 233 -5.25 -11.44 -1.83
C TYR A 233 -5.81 -10.53 -2.93
N THR A 234 -5.12 -9.44 -3.27
CA THR A 234 -5.56 -8.52 -4.31
C THR A 234 -5.56 -9.17 -5.70
N ASP A 235 -4.51 -9.94 -6.02
CA ASP A 235 -4.43 -10.66 -7.30
C ASP A 235 -5.64 -11.60 -7.49
N LEU A 236 -6.06 -12.27 -6.41
CA LEU A 236 -7.22 -13.16 -6.43
C LEU A 236 -8.58 -12.42 -6.51
N ILE A 237 -8.68 -11.14 -6.12
CA ILE A 237 -9.94 -10.38 -6.25
C ILE A 237 -10.19 -10.08 -7.73
N ASN A 238 -9.13 -9.65 -8.43
CA ASN A 238 -9.20 -9.35 -9.86
C ASN A 238 -9.48 -10.57 -10.73
N GLU A 239 -9.20 -11.79 -10.26
CA GLU A 239 -9.49 -13.04 -10.99
C GLU A 239 -10.96 -13.50 -10.83
N ASP A 240 -11.64 -13.14 -9.74
CA ASP A 240 -13.01 -13.58 -9.46
C ASP A 240 -14.07 -12.73 -10.23
N ASP A 241 -13.76 -11.49 -10.60
CA ASP A 241 -14.66 -10.61 -11.38
C ASP A 241 -14.90 -11.10 -12.83
N ASP A 242 -14.03 -11.95 -13.36
CA ASP A 242 -14.15 -12.51 -14.73
C ASP A 242 -15.07 -13.75 -14.80
N HIS A 243 -15.65 -14.18 -13.68
CA HIS A 243 -16.48 -15.39 -13.58
C HIS A 243 -17.89 -15.14 -13.01
N GLU A 244 -18.58 -14.12 -13.52
CA GLU A 244 -20.05 -14.03 -13.48
C GLU A 244 -20.69 -15.12 -14.36
N ASN A 245 -20.61 -16.39 -13.96
CA ASN A 245 -21.50 -17.42 -14.49
C ASN A 245 -21.74 -18.51 -13.45
N GLY A 246 -22.85 -18.35 -12.72
CA GLY A 246 -23.68 -19.48 -12.30
C GLY A 246 -23.38 -20.06 -10.94
N ASN A 247 -24.13 -19.57 -9.95
CA ASN A 247 -24.73 -20.36 -8.87
C ASN A 247 -23.80 -21.36 -8.15
N GLY A 248 -23.09 -20.89 -7.14
CA GLY A 248 -22.45 -21.74 -6.16
C GLY A 248 -21.72 -20.92 -5.10
N ASP A 249 -22.00 -21.18 -3.82
CA ASP A 249 -21.22 -20.74 -2.67
C ASP A 249 -19.72 -20.97 -2.92
N SER A 250 -19.04 -19.97 -3.48
CA SER A 250 -17.59 -19.95 -3.57
C SER A 250 -17.05 -19.58 -2.19
N HIS A 251 -17.01 -20.58 -1.31
CA HIS A 251 -16.33 -20.43 -0.03
C HIS A 251 -14.82 -20.42 -0.28
N TYR A 252 -14.25 -19.22 -0.42
CA TYR A 252 -12.81 -19.06 -0.40
C TYR A 252 -12.25 -19.53 0.95
N VAL A 253 -11.39 -20.55 0.90
CA VAL A 253 -10.65 -21.04 2.06
C VAL A 253 -9.24 -20.46 1.98
N ILE A 254 -8.93 -19.57 2.93
CA ILE A 254 -7.59 -19.03 3.15
C ILE A 254 -6.57 -20.19 3.14
N PRO A 255 -5.65 -20.26 2.17
CA PRO A 255 -4.71 -21.35 2.11
C PRO A 255 -3.77 -21.34 3.32
N GLN A 256 -3.38 -22.52 3.80
CA GLN A 256 -2.66 -22.67 5.07
C GLN A 256 -1.29 -21.96 5.09
N ASP A 257 -0.68 -21.79 3.93
CA ASP A 257 0.58 -21.08 3.76
C ASP A 257 0.45 -19.58 4.04
N GLU A 258 -0.71 -18.96 3.79
CA GLU A 258 -0.97 -17.56 4.14
C GLU A 258 -1.02 -17.34 5.65
N LEU A 259 -1.73 -18.20 6.38
CA LEU A 259 -1.76 -18.13 7.85
C LEU A 259 -0.37 -18.33 8.44
N ALA A 260 0.40 -19.27 7.88
CA ALA A 260 1.79 -19.46 8.28
C ALA A 260 2.65 -18.20 7.98
N LEU A 261 2.37 -17.51 6.86
CA LEU A 261 3.08 -16.29 6.48
C LEU A 261 2.76 -15.12 7.41
N VAL A 262 1.49 -14.94 7.81
CA VAL A 262 1.05 -13.92 8.78
C VAL A 262 1.64 -14.17 10.16
N GLU A 263 1.58 -15.41 10.66
CA GLU A 263 2.20 -15.76 11.96
C GLU A 263 3.72 -15.58 11.92
N SER A 264 4.34 -15.93 10.78
CA SER A 264 5.77 -15.70 10.58
C SER A 264 6.10 -14.20 10.55
N ALA A 265 5.25 -13.36 9.95
CA ALA A 265 5.40 -11.92 9.93
C ALA A 265 5.31 -11.34 11.35
N LYS A 266 4.28 -11.74 12.11
CA LYS A 266 4.07 -11.36 13.52
C LYS A 266 5.29 -11.68 14.39
N ALA A 267 5.85 -12.88 14.25
CA ALA A 267 7.05 -13.28 14.98
C ALA A 267 8.29 -12.44 14.62
N THR A 268 8.49 -12.15 13.33
CA THR A 268 9.61 -11.30 12.88
C THR A 268 9.46 -9.85 13.34
N LEU A 269 8.26 -9.28 13.27
CA LEU A 269 7.98 -7.93 13.79
C LEU A 269 8.23 -7.85 15.29
N ALA A 270 7.74 -8.83 16.07
CA ALA A 270 7.98 -8.89 17.51
C ALA A 270 9.48 -8.96 17.85
N THR A 271 10.25 -9.72 17.06
CA THR A 271 11.71 -9.81 17.22
C THR A 271 12.39 -8.47 16.90
N GLY A 272 11.99 -7.81 15.81
CA GLY A 272 12.52 -6.49 15.44
C GLY A 272 12.21 -5.42 16.48
N LEU A 273 10.99 -5.43 17.04
CA LEU A 273 10.53 -4.52 18.08
C LEU A 273 11.29 -4.71 19.40
N ALA A 274 11.62 -5.95 19.77
CA ALA A 274 12.38 -6.24 20.97
C ALA A 274 13.74 -5.51 20.98
N SER A 275 14.37 -5.33 19.81
CA SER A 275 15.66 -4.66 19.66
C SER A 275 15.60 -3.12 19.82
N VAL A 276 14.43 -2.50 19.67
CA VAL A 276 14.24 -1.04 19.84
C VAL A 276 13.51 -0.66 21.13
N LYS A 277 13.17 -1.64 21.97
CA LYS A 277 12.35 -1.44 23.18
C LYS A 277 12.92 -0.45 24.20
N ASN A 278 14.23 -0.19 24.19
CA ASN A 278 14.87 0.77 25.09
C ASN A 278 14.67 2.23 24.66
N ASP A 279 14.26 2.48 23.42
CA ASP A 279 13.87 3.80 22.91
C ASP A 279 12.33 3.82 22.80
N ALA A 280 11.69 4.42 23.80
CA ALA A 280 10.24 4.42 23.93
C ALA A 280 9.52 5.03 22.70
N GLU A 281 10.07 6.09 22.12
CA GLU A 281 9.47 6.75 20.96
C GLU A 281 9.71 5.94 19.68
N ALA A 282 10.92 5.43 19.46
CA ALA A 282 11.19 4.58 18.31
C ALA A 282 10.37 3.29 18.36
N TYR A 283 10.24 2.68 19.55
CA TYR A 283 9.40 1.52 19.78
C TYR A 283 7.92 1.84 19.49
N ALA A 284 7.39 2.96 20.01
CA ALA A 284 6.01 3.37 19.75
C ALA A 284 5.74 3.60 18.25
N ARG A 285 6.65 4.29 17.54
CA ARG A 285 6.54 4.49 16.08
C ARG A 285 6.50 3.16 15.31
N GLN A 286 7.37 2.21 15.67
CA GLN A 286 7.40 0.90 15.01
C GLN A 286 6.16 0.05 15.33
N CYS A 287 5.61 0.16 16.55
CA CYS A 287 4.34 -0.46 16.89
C CYS A 287 3.17 0.13 16.09
N ILE A 288 3.09 1.46 15.94
CA ILE A 288 2.06 2.12 15.12
C ILE A 288 2.16 1.65 13.66
N TYR A 289 3.39 1.56 13.14
CA TYR A 289 3.61 1.05 11.79
C TYR A 289 3.15 -0.41 11.65
N ALA A 290 3.52 -1.28 12.59
CA ALA A 290 3.09 -2.68 12.60
C ALA A 290 1.56 -2.79 12.64
N ALA A 291 0.88 -1.98 13.48
CA ALA A 291 -0.57 -1.93 13.53
C ALA A 291 -1.20 -1.59 12.17
N GLY A 292 -0.60 -0.65 11.43
CA GLY A 292 -0.99 -0.32 10.06
C GLY A 292 -0.97 -1.54 9.13
N LEU A 293 0.12 -2.32 9.13
CA LEU A 293 0.22 -3.52 8.29
C LEU A 293 -0.89 -4.54 8.54
N PHE A 294 -1.24 -4.77 9.82
CA PHE A 294 -2.32 -5.70 10.18
C PHE A 294 -3.69 -5.11 9.85
N ARG A 295 -3.91 -3.80 10.05
CA ARG A 295 -5.15 -3.12 9.65
C ARG A 295 -5.37 -3.22 8.14
N ASP A 296 -4.36 -2.90 7.35
CA ASP A 296 -4.44 -2.91 5.89
C ASP A 296 -4.71 -4.32 5.36
N TYR A 297 -4.09 -5.34 5.97
CA TYR A 297 -4.41 -6.73 5.64
C TYR A 297 -5.85 -7.11 6.04
N ALA A 298 -6.31 -6.70 7.22
CA ALA A 298 -7.70 -6.92 7.65
C ALA A 298 -8.72 -6.26 6.72
N ALA A 299 -8.42 -5.07 6.20
CA ALA A 299 -9.28 -4.38 5.24
C ALA A 299 -9.48 -5.21 3.96
N VAL A 300 -8.41 -5.80 3.42
CA VAL A 300 -8.50 -6.69 2.24
C VAL A 300 -9.26 -7.99 2.57
N GLN A 301 -9.11 -8.52 3.79
CA GLN A 301 -9.88 -9.70 4.21
C GLN A 301 -11.40 -9.44 4.26
N ARG A 302 -11.83 -8.20 4.58
CA ARG A 302 -13.25 -7.82 4.66
C ARG A 302 -13.95 -7.81 3.30
N GLN A 303 -13.22 -7.54 2.22
CA GLN A 303 -13.80 -7.44 0.87
C GLN A 303 -14.28 -8.79 0.29
N ARG A 304 -14.05 -9.92 0.97
CA ARG A 304 -14.42 -11.26 0.48
C ARG A 304 -15.62 -11.85 1.21
N PRO A 305 -16.46 -12.64 0.53
CA PRO A 305 -17.48 -13.47 1.17
C PRO A 305 -16.82 -14.43 2.20
N THR A 306 -16.98 -14.13 3.49
CA THR A 306 -16.24 -14.87 4.52
C THR A 306 -16.91 -16.19 4.86
N SER A 307 -16.13 -17.28 4.84
CA SER A 307 -16.46 -18.46 5.65
C SER A 307 -16.29 -18.14 7.14
N LYS A 308 -16.92 -18.91 8.05
CA LYS A 308 -16.74 -18.77 9.51
C LYS A 308 -15.28 -18.79 9.98
N ARG A 309 -14.37 -19.38 9.20
CA ARG A 309 -12.92 -19.40 9.51
C ARG A 309 -12.25 -18.10 9.10
N SER A 310 -12.69 -17.48 8.00
CA SER A 310 -12.19 -16.18 7.55
C SER A 310 -12.55 -15.08 8.56
N SER A 311 -13.75 -15.12 9.14
CA SER A 311 -14.12 -14.19 10.21
C SER A 311 -13.23 -14.30 11.45
N THR A 312 -12.88 -15.52 11.89
CA THR A 312 -11.96 -15.68 13.05
C THR A 312 -10.57 -15.10 12.78
N ASN A 313 -10.08 -15.21 11.54
CA ASN A 313 -8.78 -14.67 11.16
C ASN A 313 -8.81 -13.14 11.06
N LEU A 314 -9.89 -12.58 10.51
CA LEU A 314 -10.12 -11.14 10.49
C LEU A 314 -10.09 -10.55 11.91
N LEU A 315 -10.88 -11.12 12.82
CA LEU A 315 -10.94 -10.66 14.21
C LEU A 315 -9.57 -10.77 14.92
N SER A 316 -8.83 -11.86 14.69
CA SER A 316 -7.48 -12.05 15.22
C SER A 316 -6.49 -11.01 14.68
N THR A 317 -6.61 -10.65 13.40
CA THR A 317 -5.77 -9.66 12.73
C THR A 317 -6.04 -8.26 13.29
N LEU A 318 -7.31 -7.86 13.42
CA LEU A 318 -7.71 -6.58 14.01
C LEU A 318 -7.26 -6.46 15.47
N ARG A 319 -7.43 -7.52 16.27
CA ARG A 319 -6.93 -7.56 17.65
C ARG A 319 -5.41 -7.44 17.74
N THR A 320 -4.68 -8.07 16.83
CA THR A 320 -3.22 -7.94 16.75
C THR A 320 -2.81 -6.49 16.45
N ALA A 321 -3.54 -5.78 15.57
CA ALA A 321 -3.29 -4.36 15.33
C ALA A 321 -3.52 -3.50 16.58
N LEU A 322 -4.64 -3.73 17.29
CA LEU A 322 -4.95 -3.05 18.56
C LEU A 322 -3.91 -3.34 19.64
N ASP A 323 -3.41 -4.59 19.75
CA ASP A 323 -2.35 -4.96 20.69
C ASP A 323 -1.05 -4.17 20.43
N TYR A 324 -0.70 -3.90 19.17
CA TYR A 324 0.44 -3.05 18.84
C TYR A 324 0.20 -1.58 19.21
N LEU A 325 -1.00 -1.04 18.96
CA LEU A 325 -1.34 0.32 19.38
C LEU A 325 -1.33 0.47 20.91
N GLN A 326 -1.78 -0.55 21.64
CA GLN A 326 -1.71 -0.58 23.10
C GLN A 326 -0.26 -0.63 23.60
N GLN A 327 0.61 -1.41 22.94
CA GLN A 327 2.05 -1.43 23.23
C GLN A 327 2.70 -0.07 22.95
N ALA A 328 2.31 0.61 21.85
CA ALA A 328 2.80 1.95 21.53
C ALA A 328 2.41 2.96 22.61
N GLU A 329 1.14 2.96 23.02
CA GLU A 329 0.63 3.86 24.07
C GLU A 329 1.30 3.60 25.43
N SER A 330 1.51 2.32 25.77
CA SER A 330 2.19 1.92 27.01
C SER A 330 3.65 2.37 27.04
N ALA A 331 4.31 2.45 25.88
CA ALA A 331 5.68 2.93 25.77
C ALA A 331 5.75 4.47 25.72
N SER A 332 4.89 5.10 24.93
CA SER A 332 4.83 6.56 24.77
C SER A 332 3.40 6.99 24.40
N GLY A 333 2.60 7.29 25.42
CA GLY A 333 1.22 7.77 25.27
C GLY A 333 1.08 8.95 24.29
N PRO A 334 1.90 10.00 24.39
CA PRO A 334 1.87 11.11 23.44
C PRO A 334 2.08 10.69 21.98
N SER A 335 2.91 9.68 21.71
CA SER A 335 3.13 9.19 20.34
C SER A 335 1.88 8.61 19.69
N VAL A 336 0.87 8.25 20.48
CA VAL A 336 -0.43 7.76 20.01
C VAL A 336 -1.45 8.89 20.04
N THR A 337 -1.61 9.59 21.17
CA THR A 337 -2.70 10.57 21.36
C THR A 337 -2.53 11.86 20.56
N SER A 338 -1.32 12.18 20.10
CA SER A 338 -1.06 13.35 19.23
C SER A 338 -0.75 12.95 17.78
N ASN A 339 -1.11 11.73 17.37
CA ASN A 339 -0.79 11.19 16.06
C ASN A 339 -2.07 10.79 15.32
N VAL A 340 -2.40 11.52 14.26
CA VAL A 340 -3.58 11.31 13.40
C VAL A 340 -3.67 9.86 12.95
N ARG A 341 -2.59 9.33 12.36
CA ARG A 341 -2.52 7.94 11.91
C ARG A 341 -2.74 6.93 13.04
N ALA A 342 -2.16 7.12 14.22
CA ALA A 342 -2.32 6.17 15.32
C ALA A 342 -3.77 6.11 15.83
N LEU A 343 -4.42 7.27 15.97
CA LEU A 343 -5.83 7.38 16.36
C LEU A 343 -6.75 6.85 15.26
N GLY A 344 -6.48 7.20 14.00
CA GLY A 344 -7.23 6.72 12.84
C GLY A 344 -7.15 5.20 12.68
N LEU A 345 -5.97 4.60 12.84
CA LEU A 345 -5.80 3.14 12.85
C LEU A 345 -6.56 2.48 14.00
N ARG A 346 -6.53 3.05 15.21
CA ARG A 346 -7.31 2.55 16.35
C ARG A 346 -8.79 2.55 16.02
N GLY A 347 -9.28 3.69 15.56
CA GLY A 347 -10.66 3.91 15.16
C GLY A 347 -11.13 2.95 14.07
N ALA A 348 -10.35 2.80 12.99
CA ALA A 348 -10.63 1.88 11.89
C ALA A 348 -10.74 0.43 12.38
N CYS A 349 -9.78 -0.03 13.20
CA CYS A 349 -9.81 -1.39 13.74
C CYS A 349 -11.05 -1.65 14.61
N LEU A 350 -11.40 -0.70 15.48
CA LEU A 350 -12.58 -0.80 16.34
C LEU A 350 -13.87 -0.75 15.54
N TYR A 351 -13.97 0.12 14.53
CA TYR A 351 -15.11 0.17 13.63
C TYR A 351 -15.31 -1.16 12.89
N TYR A 352 -14.24 -1.75 12.34
CA TYR A 352 -14.33 -3.04 11.66
C TYR A 352 -14.70 -4.20 12.60
N LEU A 353 -14.30 -4.15 13.87
CA LEU A 353 -14.79 -5.09 14.89
C LEU A 353 -16.28 -4.87 15.14
N ALA A 354 -16.70 -3.62 15.38
CA ALA A 354 -18.10 -3.28 15.64
C ALA A 354 -19.02 -3.71 14.50
N ASP A 355 -18.65 -3.39 13.27
CA ASP A 355 -19.37 -3.76 12.05
C ASP A 355 -19.52 -5.30 11.91
N HIS A 356 -18.45 -6.05 12.23
CA HIS A 356 -18.52 -7.50 12.23
C HIS A 356 -19.53 -8.04 13.24
N TYR A 357 -19.55 -7.50 14.45
CA TYR A 357 -20.45 -7.93 15.52
C TYR A 357 -21.88 -7.40 15.37
N ALA A 358 -22.08 -6.25 14.71
CA ALA A 358 -23.40 -5.70 14.40
C ALA A 358 -24.22 -6.66 13.51
N ASN A 359 -23.52 -7.40 12.66
CA ASN A 359 -24.10 -8.44 11.81
C ASN A 359 -24.29 -9.80 12.53
N GLY A 360 -23.90 -9.90 13.81
CA GLY A 360 -24.05 -11.10 14.64
C GLY A 360 -25.44 -11.23 15.27
N GLU A 361 -25.94 -12.46 15.41
CA GLU A 361 -27.27 -12.73 15.99
C GLU A 361 -27.26 -12.79 17.54
N ALA A 362 -26.11 -12.88 18.19
CA ALA A 362 -26.06 -13.10 19.64
C ALA A 362 -26.14 -11.78 20.45
N GLU A 363 -26.81 -11.81 21.59
CA GLU A 363 -26.88 -10.65 22.52
C GLU A 363 -25.51 -10.21 23.07
N SER A 364 -24.54 -11.13 23.15
CA SER A 364 -23.15 -10.79 23.45
C SER A 364 -22.55 -9.86 22.39
N ASP A 365 -22.92 -10.08 21.13
CA ASP A 365 -22.39 -9.36 19.99
C ASP A 365 -22.88 -7.91 20.02
N LYS A 366 -24.16 -7.68 20.38
CA LYS A 366 -24.70 -6.31 20.54
C LYS A 366 -23.96 -5.47 21.58
N LYS A 367 -23.60 -6.07 22.73
CA LYS A 367 -22.84 -5.36 23.77
C LYS A 367 -21.42 -5.06 23.30
N GLU A 368 -20.77 -6.01 22.63
CA GLU A 368 -19.44 -5.80 22.05
C GLU A 368 -19.48 -4.72 20.95
N THR A 369 -20.48 -4.74 20.08
CA THR A 369 -20.73 -3.71 19.04
C THR A 369 -20.82 -2.32 19.64
N SER A 370 -21.67 -2.12 20.65
CA SER A 370 -21.86 -0.82 21.30
C SER A 370 -20.56 -0.27 21.91
N GLN A 371 -19.79 -1.13 22.57
CA GLN A 371 -18.49 -0.74 23.12
C GLN A 371 -17.51 -0.34 22.01
N TYR A 372 -17.32 -1.21 21.01
CA TYR A 372 -16.35 -0.95 19.95
C TYR A 372 -16.70 0.27 19.12
N VAL A 373 -17.98 0.49 18.78
CA VAL A 373 -18.37 1.62 17.95
C VAL A 373 -18.22 2.96 18.69
N THR A 374 -18.47 2.97 20.01
CA THR A 374 -18.28 4.18 20.83
C THR A 374 -16.79 4.53 20.94
N GLU A 375 -15.93 3.52 21.16
CA GLU A 375 -14.49 3.74 21.19
C GLU A 375 -13.93 4.12 19.80
N ALA A 376 -14.52 3.59 18.71
CA ALA A 376 -14.18 3.94 17.34
C ALA A 376 -14.52 5.41 17.05
N GLU A 377 -15.71 5.87 17.42
CA GLU A 377 -16.15 7.27 17.23
C GLU A 377 -15.17 8.23 17.92
N ALA A 378 -14.85 7.98 19.19
CA ALA A 378 -13.97 8.84 19.95
C ALA A 378 -12.56 8.92 19.33
N ALA A 379 -12.03 7.79 18.86
CA ALA A 379 -10.72 7.72 18.23
C ALA A 379 -10.70 8.42 16.86
N LEU A 380 -11.68 8.14 16.00
CA LEU A 380 -11.78 8.74 14.65
C LEU A 380 -12.03 10.24 14.71
N LYS A 381 -12.95 10.68 15.58
CA LYS A 381 -13.19 12.11 15.81
C LYS A 381 -11.93 12.84 16.26
N SER A 382 -11.16 12.23 17.17
CA SER A 382 -9.88 12.81 17.61
C SER A 382 -8.86 12.87 16.47
N ALA A 383 -8.77 11.82 15.64
CA ALA A 383 -7.90 11.80 14.47
C ALA A 383 -8.26 12.90 13.46
N VAL A 384 -9.56 13.03 13.13
CA VAL A 384 -10.08 14.03 12.20
C VAL A 384 -9.89 15.45 12.74
N THR A 385 -10.10 15.67 14.04
CA THR A 385 -9.88 16.98 14.68
C THR A 385 -8.42 17.40 14.57
N LEU A 386 -7.49 16.50 14.89
CA LEU A 386 -6.06 16.77 14.75
C LEU A 386 -5.66 17.01 13.29
N TRP A 387 -6.23 16.26 12.36
CA TRP A 387 -5.99 16.44 10.94
C TRP A 387 -6.48 17.79 10.40
N ASP A 388 -7.66 18.22 10.85
CA ASP A 388 -8.24 19.52 10.50
C ASP A 388 -7.40 20.70 11.04
N GLU A 389 -6.67 20.50 12.13
CA GLU A 389 -5.74 21.47 12.72
C GLU A 389 -4.37 21.50 12.02
N MET A 390 -4.03 20.49 11.19
CA MET A 390 -2.75 20.43 10.49
C MET A 390 -2.70 21.40 9.30
N PRO A 391 -1.57 22.12 9.11
CA PRO A 391 -1.34 22.87 7.88
C PRO A 391 -1.45 21.95 6.66
N ASP A 392 -2.16 22.41 5.63
CA ASP A 392 -2.29 21.73 4.34
C ASP A 392 -2.79 20.28 4.39
N LYS A 393 -3.41 19.84 5.51
CA LYS A 393 -3.96 18.49 5.67
C LYS A 393 -2.93 17.38 5.35
N GLN A 394 -1.70 17.54 5.84
CA GLN A 394 -0.53 16.73 5.48
C GLN A 394 -0.64 15.21 5.66
N ASP A 395 -1.59 14.69 6.45
CA ASP A 395 -1.79 13.23 6.56
C ASP A 395 -2.71 12.75 5.42
N GLU A 396 -2.16 11.90 4.54
CA GLU A 396 -2.85 11.34 3.37
C GLU A 396 -4.08 10.50 3.74
N HIS A 397 -4.15 9.97 4.96
CA HIS A 397 -5.26 9.15 5.43
C HIS A 397 -6.39 9.96 6.07
N GLY A 398 -6.25 11.28 6.21
CA GLY A 398 -7.26 12.08 6.93
C GLY A 398 -8.65 12.03 6.30
N THR A 399 -8.75 12.00 4.96
CA THR A 399 -10.03 11.84 4.25
C THR A 399 -10.63 10.45 4.50
N GLU A 400 -9.80 9.39 4.51
CA GLU A 400 -10.21 8.03 4.83
C GLU A 400 -10.77 7.94 6.26
N TYR A 401 -10.10 8.56 7.24
CA TYR A 401 -10.58 8.59 8.63
C TYR A 401 -11.84 9.42 8.81
N LEU A 402 -12.01 10.49 8.03
CA LEU A 402 -13.26 11.26 7.98
C LEU A 402 -14.41 10.41 7.45
N GLN A 403 -14.19 9.66 6.36
CA GLN A 403 -15.18 8.73 5.83
C GLN A 403 -15.55 7.67 6.88
N LEU A 404 -14.57 7.00 7.47
CA LEU A 404 -14.79 5.99 8.50
C LEU A 404 -15.53 6.56 9.72
N TRP A 405 -15.26 7.81 10.09
CA TRP A 405 -16.01 8.47 11.17
C TRP A 405 -17.48 8.64 10.81
N GLY A 406 -17.78 9.09 9.58
CA GLY A 406 -19.14 9.15 9.07
C GLY A 406 -19.83 7.79 9.10
N GLN A 407 -19.16 6.73 8.64
CA GLN A 407 -19.68 5.36 8.67
C GLN A 407 -19.92 4.85 10.11
N THR A 408 -19.04 5.21 11.03
CA THR A 408 -19.17 4.89 12.46
C THR A 408 -20.40 5.55 13.08
N LEU A 409 -20.69 6.81 12.72
CA LEU A 409 -21.88 7.54 13.16
C LEU A 409 -23.16 6.93 12.59
N ILE A 410 -23.16 6.50 11.33
CA ILE A 410 -24.28 5.74 10.76
C ILE A 410 -24.50 4.44 11.53
N LEU A 411 -23.44 3.68 11.83
CA LEU A 411 -23.56 2.46 12.63
C LEU A 411 -24.12 2.75 14.04
N LEU A 412 -23.63 3.79 14.71
CA LEU A 412 -24.17 4.26 16.00
C LEU A 412 -25.67 4.53 15.94
N SER A 413 -26.13 5.23 14.89
CA SER A 413 -27.56 5.54 14.73
C SER A 413 -28.47 4.31 14.65
N THR A 414 -27.94 3.16 14.23
CA THR A 414 -28.73 1.92 14.11
C THR A 414 -28.83 1.13 15.42
N ILE A 415 -27.91 1.37 16.36
CA ILE A 415 -27.85 0.65 17.63
C ILE A 415 -28.22 1.51 18.84
N GLU A 416 -28.32 2.83 18.66
CA GLU A 416 -28.66 3.79 19.71
C GLU A 416 -30.15 3.63 20.11
N PRO A 417 -30.46 3.30 21.39
CA PRO A 417 -31.84 3.20 21.85
C PRO A 417 -32.59 4.53 21.95
N ASP A 418 -31.90 5.65 22.14
CA ASP A 418 -32.54 6.97 22.16
C ASP A 418 -32.79 7.48 20.73
N GLU A 419 -34.06 7.62 20.34
CA GLU A 419 -34.43 8.02 18.99
C GLU A 419 -33.93 9.42 18.60
N GLU A 420 -33.85 10.36 19.56
CA GLU A 420 -33.36 11.72 19.27
C GLU A 420 -31.84 11.70 19.05
N GLU A 421 -31.09 10.95 19.85
CA GLU A 421 -29.66 10.75 19.65
C GLU A 421 -29.37 9.97 18.36
N ALA A 422 -30.15 8.92 18.07
CA ALA A 422 -30.04 8.14 16.84
C ALA A 422 -30.17 9.02 15.59
N VAL A 423 -31.18 9.90 15.56
CA VAL A 423 -31.38 10.86 14.45
C VAL A 423 -30.18 11.82 14.34
N GLN A 424 -29.66 12.34 15.46
CA GLN A 424 -28.49 13.21 15.44
C GLN A 424 -27.23 12.51 14.90
N TYR A 425 -27.00 11.26 15.30
CA TYR A 425 -25.90 10.45 14.78
C TYR A 425 -26.05 10.22 13.27
N PHE A 426 -27.25 9.91 12.80
CA PHE A 426 -27.53 9.72 11.38
C PHE A 426 -27.25 10.99 10.56
N GLU A 427 -27.82 12.14 10.96
CA GLU A 427 -27.63 13.43 10.28
C GLU A 427 -26.16 13.85 10.26
N THR A 428 -25.47 13.71 11.40
CA THR A 428 -24.04 14.03 11.51
C THR A 428 -23.21 13.08 10.65
N GLY A 429 -23.55 11.80 10.63
CA GLY A 429 -22.90 10.78 9.80
C GLY A 429 -23.01 11.12 8.31
N VAL A 430 -24.21 11.41 7.82
CA VAL A 430 -24.45 11.82 6.42
C VAL A 430 -23.68 13.09 6.08
N SER A 431 -23.73 14.12 6.93
CA SER A 431 -22.97 15.36 6.70
C SER A 431 -21.46 15.12 6.64
N THR A 432 -20.96 14.19 7.47
CA THR A 432 -19.54 13.83 7.52
C THR A 432 -19.11 13.08 6.26
N LEU A 433 -19.93 12.14 5.77
CA LEU A 433 -19.70 11.42 4.51
C LEU A 433 -19.71 12.37 3.30
N LYS A 434 -20.66 13.32 3.23
CA LYS A 434 -20.67 14.35 2.19
C LYS A 434 -19.39 15.18 2.19
N ARG A 435 -18.88 15.53 3.37
CA ARG A 435 -17.61 16.26 3.51
C ARG A 435 -16.44 15.41 3.01
N ALA A 436 -16.40 14.11 3.32
CA ALA A 436 -15.38 13.21 2.80
C ALA A 436 -15.42 13.14 1.27
N TYR A 437 -16.61 12.99 0.67
CA TYR A 437 -16.79 12.96 -0.78
C TYR A 437 -16.38 14.27 -1.46
N GLN A 438 -16.66 15.43 -0.84
CA GLN A 438 -16.19 16.72 -1.37
C GLN A 438 -14.66 16.83 -1.41
N LEU A 439 -13.95 16.12 -0.52
CA LEU A 439 -12.49 16.10 -0.49
C LEU A 439 -11.90 15.04 -1.44
N ASP A 440 -12.67 14.02 -1.78
CA ASP A 440 -12.32 12.99 -2.76
C ASP A 440 -13.52 12.61 -3.65
N PRO A 441 -13.88 13.46 -4.64
CA PRO A 441 -15.05 13.21 -5.48
C PRO A 441 -14.92 12.01 -6.43
N GLY A 442 -13.71 11.43 -6.54
CA GLY A 442 -13.46 10.24 -7.36
C GLY A 442 -13.73 8.92 -6.63
N ASN A 443 -14.20 8.98 -5.39
CA ASN A 443 -14.49 7.81 -4.58
C ASN A 443 -15.89 7.26 -4.89
N GLU A 444 -15.96 6.35 -5.87
CA GLU A 444 -17.21 5.74 -6.35
C GLU A 444 -17.95 4.98 -5.24
N ASP A 445 -17.24 4.25 -4.37
CA ASP A 445 -17.84 3.52 -3.25
C ASP A 445 -18.57 4.47 -2.27
N LEU A 446 -18.00 5.66 -2.03
CA LEU A 446 -18.59 6.66 -1.15
C LEU A 446 -19.78 7.38 -1.81
N GLU A 447 -19.73 7.60 -3.13
CA GLU A 447 -20.85 8.11 -3.90
C GLU A 447 -22.05 7.16 -3.82
N GLU A 448 -21.84 5.87 -4.11
CA GLU A 448 -22.87 4.84 -3.99
C GLU A 448 -23.44 4.78 -2.56
N GLN A 449 -22.57 4.86 -1.55
CA GLN A 449 -23.00 4.90 -0.15
C GLN A 449 -23.91 6.11 0.15
N LEU A 450 -23.59 7.29 -0.37
CA LEU A 450 -24.39 8.49 -0.18
C LEU A 450 -25.72 8.43 -0.96
N GLU A 451 -25.74 7.81 -2.13
CA GLU A 451 -26.96 7.54 -2.89
C GLU A 451 -27.89 6.56 -2.15
N MET A 452 -27.35 5.45 -1.63
CA MET A 452 -28.10 4.47 -0.81
C MET A 452 -28.74 5.11 0.43
N LEU A 453 -28.09 6.13 1.00
CA LEU A 453 -28.60 6.89 2.14
C LEU A 453 -29.61 7.99 1.75
N GLY A 454 -29.94 8.14 0.45
CA GLY A 454 -30.81 9.21 -0.06
C GLY A 454 -30.21 10.61 0.11
N ALA A 455 -28.89 10.70 0.23
CA ALA A 455 -28.18 11.92 0.57
C ALA A 455 -27.65 12.67 -0.66
N MET A 456 -27.58 12.00 -1.81
CA MET A 456 -27.34 12.59 -3.12
C MET A 456 -28.68 12.68 -3.85
N ASP A 457 -28.92 13.78 -4.57
CA ASP A 457 -30.05 13.89 -5.49
C ASP A 457 -29.74 12.97 -6.68
N GLY A 458 -29.98 11.67 -6.51
CA GLY A 458 -29.96 10.72 -7.59
C GLY A 458 -30.95 11.21 -8.65
N GLY A 459 -30.47 11.43 -9.87
CA GLY A 459 -31.31 11.72 -11.04
C GLY A 459 -32.21 10.55 -11.44
N HIS A 460 -32.69 9.75 -10.49
CA HIS A 460 -33.81 8.87 -10.64
C HIS A 460 -35.08 9.69 -10.45
N GLY A 461 -35.43 10.40 -11.53
CA GLY A 461 -36.81 10.71 -11.77
C GLY A 461 -37.58 9.40 -11.77
N ASP A 462 -38.42 9.23 -10.75
CA ASP A 462 -39.64 8.44 -10.82
C ASP A 462 -40.53 9.00 -11.96
N GLU A 463 -40.10 8.83 -13.20
CA GLU A 463 -40.99 8.84 -14.36
C GLU A 463 -41.58 7.42 -14.47
N ASP A 464 -42.51 7.06 -13.58
CA ASP A 464 -43.52 6.00 -13.84
C ASP A 464 -44.62 5.91 -12.74
N GLU A 465 -44.97 7.00 -12.07
CA GLU A 465 -46.28 7.13 -11.39
C GLU A 465 -47.19 8.17 -12.08
N GLU A 466 -47.34 8.07 -13.40
CA GLU A 466 -48.48 8.71 -14.07
C GLU A 466 -49.76 7.85 -13.93
N ALA A 467 -50.57 8.28 -12.96
CA ALA A 467 -51.98 8.58 -13.16
C ALA A 467 -52.87 7.51 -13.80
N SER A 468 -53.50 6.69 -12.95
CA SER A 468 -54.80 6.08 -13.24
C SER A 468 -55.78 6.34 -12.08
N LEU A 469 -56.05 7.63 -11.82
CA LEU A 469 -57.19 8.09 -11.03
C LEU A 469 -58.00 9.08 -11.88
N HIS A 470 -58.66 8.57 -12.92
CA HIS A 470 -59.81 9.26 -13.50
C HIS A 470 -61.08 8.75 -12.81
N GLY A 471 -61.49 9.50 -11.79
CA GLY A 471 -62.88 9.55 -11.37
C GLY A 471 -63.68 10.36 -12.39
N ASP A 472 -64.65 9.71 -13.02
CA ASP A 472 -65.77 10.39 -13.68
C ASP A 472 -66.98 10.33 -12.75
N GLU A 473 -67.11 11.36 -11.91
CA GLU A 473 -68.39 11.77 -11.37
C GLU A 473 -69.14 12.58 -12.44
N ASN A 474 -70.22 12.01 -12.99
CA ASN A 474 -71.27 12.82 -13.60
C ASN A 474 -72.64 12.27 -13.19
N GLY A 475 -73.33 13.05 -12.37
CA GLY A 475 -74.65 12.76 -11.85
C GLY A 475 -75.78 13.15 -12.79
N HIS A 476 -76.86 12.37 -12.72
CA HIS A 476 -78.28 12.71 -12.90
C HIS A 476 -79.03 11.48 -12.33
N GLY A 477 -79.90 11.52 -11.33
CA GLY A 477 -80.94 12.50 -11.04
C GLY A 477 -82.25 12.06 -11.71
N GLN A 478 -83.11 11.34 -10.97
CA GLN A 478 -84.57 11.11 -11.10
C GLN A 478 -84.93 9.67 -10.70
N GLU A 479 -85.59 9.46 -9.56
CA GLU A 479 -87.05 9.52 -9.34
C GLU A 479 -87.81 8.26 -9.80
N GLN A 480 -88.48 7.66 -8.80
CA GLN A 480 -89.81 7.04 -8.85
C GLN A 480 -90.02 5.63 -9.43
N GLU A 481 -90.54 4.81 -8.49
CA GLU A 481 -91.77 4.00 -8.60
C GLU A 481 -91.82 2.68 -9.41
N GLN A 482 -92.38 1.67 -8.71
CA GLN A 482 -93.12 0.49 -9.19
C GLN A 482 -92.28 -0.57 -9.93
N GLU A 483 -92.31 -1.86 -9.59
CA GLU A 483 -93.32 -2.76 -8.99
C GLU A 483 -92.63 -3.87 -8.18
#